data_AF-A0A4Z0F8M4-F1
#
_entry.id   AF-A0A4Z0F8M4-F1
#
_cell.length_a   1.000
_cell.length_b   1.000
_cell.length_c   1.000
_cell.angle_alpha   90.00
_cell.angle_beta   90.00
_cell.angle_gamma   90.00
#
_symmetry.space_group_name_H-M   'P 1'
#
loop_
_entity.id
_entity.type
_entity.pdbx_description
1 polymer ?
#
loop_
_entity_poly.entity_id
_entity_poly.type
_entity_poly.pdbx_seq_one_letter_code
_entity_poly.pdbx_strand_id
1 'polypeptide(L)'
;MSDLKAYAVTELDEGTGDIYFAKSNLEARKMGAAEFNGDELGGLRCVRAPWADDYAKIGQVPYIEKIDAGWWAECFHSGAVVSSDGISWGDEEAFPVEPRIGELYATPEYMWKHDLSKAVSRQIEAVAKHLMAEELRRRLPDARPILGSKALDGWHFHASCGSDFSYTIHQAIMSFAWPGASRGWASMTFREGKDDFSFWVAGGDRDRFLEWVKTQKERRHA
;
A
#
# COMPACT_ATOMS: atom_id res chain seq x y z
N MET A 1 34.89 4.81 4.80
CA MET A 1 34.38 3.92 3.73
C MET A 1 33.55 2.86 4.42
N SER A 2 32.37 2.49 3.91
CA SER A 2 31.59 1.42 4.54
C SER A 2 32.35 0.10 4.41
N ASP A 3 32.44 -0.67 5.49
CA ASP A 3 32.99 -2.04 5.45
C ASP A 3 32.07 -3.03 4.73
N LEU A 4 30.87 -2.59 4.36
CA LEU A 4 29.90 -3.37 3.61
C LEU A 4 30.32 -3.52 2.15
N LYS A 5 30.12 -4.72 1.62
CA LYS A 5 30.33 -5.11 0.24
C LYS A 5 29.01 -5.52 -0.39
N ALA A 6 28.86 -5.30 -1.69
CA ALA A 6 27.65 -5.65 -2.42
C ALA A 6 27.65 -7.13 -2.85
N TYR A 7 26.53 -7.81 -2.66
CA TYR A 7 26.36 -9.20 -3.06
C TYR A 7 25.07 -9.34 -3.84
N ALA A 8 25.15 -9.86 -5.06
CA ALA A 8 23.97 -10.31 -5.80
C ALA A 8 23.46 -11.60 -5.16
N VAL A 9 22.24 -11.57 -4.64
CA VAL A 9 21.55 -12.74 -4.11
C VAL A 9 20.30 -12.96 -4.95
N THR A 10 20.25 -14.09 -5.65
CA THR A 10 19.13 -14.48 -6.51
C THR A 10 18.63 -15.85 -6.09
N GLU A 11 17.32 -16.05 -6.08
CA GLU A 11 16.76 -17.40 -5.99
C GLU A 11 16.97 -18.17 -7.31
N LEU A 12 16.82 -19.50 -7.26
CA LEU A 12 17.23 -20.42 -8.32
C LEU A 12 16.10 -20.87 -9.25
N ASP A 13 14.85 -20.59 -8.91
CA ASP A 13 13.63 -20.96 -9.64
C ASP A 13 13.24 -19.89 -10.68
N GLU A 14 12.88 -18.69 -10.24
CA GLU A 14 12.44 -17.58 -11.12
C GLU A 14 13.59 -16.60 -11.47
N GLY A 15 14.74 -16.73 -10.79
CA GLY A 15 15.87 -15.81 -10.91
C GLY A 15 15.65 -14.44 -10.26
N THR A 16 14.61 -14.29 -9.44
CA THR A 16 14.30 -13.11 -8.64
C THR A 16 15.40 -12.86 -7.60
N GLY A 17 15.74 -11.60 -7.36
CA GLY A 17 16.78 -11.28 -6.40
C GLY A 17 17.08 -9.80 -6.28
N ASP A 18 18.07 -9.49 -5.44
CA ASP A 18 18.57 -8.12 -5.29
C ASP A 18 20.06 -8.10 -4.89
N ILE A 19 20.63 -6.90 -4.82
CA ILE A 19 21.93 -6.54 -4.30
C ILE A 19 21.82 -6.23 -2.81
N TYR A 20 22.51 -7.03 -2.01
CA TYR A 20 22.59 -6.88 -0.56
C TYR A 20 23.95 -6.33 -0.14
N PHE A 21 23.96 -5.35 0.76
CA PHE A 21 25.18 -4.80 1.33
C PHE A 21 25.49 -5.45 2.69
N ALA A 22 26.53 -6.26 2.74
CA ALA A 22 26.87 -7.05 3.93
C ALA A 22 28.39 -7.14 4.15
N LYS A 23 28.82 -7.56 5.35
CA LYS A 23 30.26 -7.77 5.62
C LYS A 23 30.77 -9.08 5.04
N SER A 24 29.87 -10.01 4.74
CA SER A 24 30.21 -11.33 4.22
C SER A 24 29.12 -11.89 3.29
N ASN A 25 29.51 -12.87 2.47
CA ASN A 25 28.59 -13.59 1.59
C ASN A 25 27.48 -14.32 2.39
N LEU A 26 27.83 -14.91 3.54
CA LEU A 26 26.87 -15.63 4.39
C LEU A 26 25.80 -14.68 4.95
N GLU A 27 26.21 -13.48 5.36
CA GLU A 27 25.29 -12.46 5.88
C GLU A 27 24.34 -11.97 4.78
N ALA A 28 24.86 -11.64 3.59
CA ALA A 28 24.02 -11.29 2.44
C ALA A 28 23.05 -12.41 2.06
N ARG A 29 23.51 -13.67 2.02
CA ARG A 29 22.67 -14.82 1.70
C ARG A 29 21.54 -15.02 2.71
N LYS A 30 21.78 -14.75 3.99
CA LYS A 30 20.72 -14.78 5.02
C LYS A 30 19.68 -13.69 4.81
N MET A 31 20.10 -12.48 4.44
CA MET A 31 19.18 -11.40 4.12
C MET A 31 18.29 -11.77 2.92
N GLY A 32 18.90 -12.26 1.83
CA GLY A 32 18.13 -12.70 0.66
C GLY A 32 17.24 -13.91 0.92
N ALA A 33 17.62 -14.82 1.83
CA ALA A 33 16.76 -15.95 2.21
C ALA A 33 15.52 -15.50 2.98
N ALA A 34 15.67 -14.54 3.88
CA ALA A 34 14.55 -13.97 4.62
C ALA A 34 13.52 -13.30 3.68
N GLU A 35 13.99 -12.74 2.56
CA GLU A 35 13.12 -12.06 1.59
C GLU A 35 12.52 -13.00 0.54
N PHE A 36 13.34 -13.85 -0.08
CA PHE A 36 12.96 -14.58 -1.29
C PHE A 36 12.82 -16.09 -1.13
N ASN A 37 13.24 -16.68 -0.01
CA ASN A 37 13.28 -18.13 0.12
C ASN A 37 12.90 -18.65 1.51
N GLY A 38 12.03 -17.95 2.24
CA GLY A 38 11.48 -18.42 3.52
C GLY A 38 12.54 -18.79 4.56
N ASP A 39 13.62 -18.02 4.64
CA ASP A 39 14.82 -18.25 5.47
C ASP A 39 15.70 -19.47 5.07
N GLU A 40 15.35 -20.19 4.01
CA GLU A 40 16.17 -21.29 3.51
C GLU A 40 17.34 -20.80 2.65
N LEU A 41 18.56 -21.22 2.98
CA LEU A 41 19.75 -20.80 2.25
C LEU A 41 19.96 -21.57 0.94
N GLY A 42 19.45 -22.81 0.84
CA GLY A 42 19.76 -23.77 -0.23
C GLY A 42 19.34 -23.32 -1.63
N GLY A 43 18.17 -22.68 -1.73
CA GLY A 43 17.58 -22.21 -2.99
C GLY A 43 18.13 -20.89 -3.54
N LEU A 44 19.32 -20.46 -3.10
CA LEU A 44 19.88 -19.16 -3.46
C LEU A 44 21.28 -19.26 -4.07
N ARG A 45 21.54 -18.42 -5.07
CA ARG A 45 22.87 -18.05 -5.53
C ARG A 45 23.28 -16.74 -4.87
N CYS A 46 24.47 -16.68 -4.29
CA CYS A 46 25.03 -15.45 -3.72
C CYS A 46 26.45 -15.21 -4.26
N VAL A 47 26.63 -14.14 -5.04
CA VAL A 47 27.93 -13.77 -5.64
C VAL A 47 28.29 -12.33 -5.33
N ARG A 48 29.58 -12.00 -5.32
CA ARG A 48 30.02 -10.61 -5.16
C ARG A 48 29.59 -9.78 -6.38
N ALA A 49 29.11 -8.57 -6.12
CA ALA A 49 28.76 -7.58 -7.13
C ALA A 49 29.59 -6.30 -6.95
N PRO A 50 30.90 -6.29 -7.25
CA PRO A 50 31.77 -5.14 -6.95
C PRO A 50 31.32 -3.84 -7.62
N TRP A 51 30.66 -3.93 -8.79
CA TRP A 51 30.11 -2.79 -9.51
C TRP A 51 29.13 -1.96 -8.66
N ALA A 52 28.50 -2.58 -7.65
CA ALA A 52 27.53 -1.93 -6.79
C ALA A 52 28.12 -1.42 -5.46
N ASP A 53 29.40 -1.65 -5.16
CA ASP A 53 29.98 -1.34 -3.83
C ASP A 53 29.82 0.15 -3.44
N ASP A 54 29.81 1.07 -4.41
CA ASP A 54 29.68 2.52 -4.16
C ASP A 54 28.30 2.91 -3.62
N TYR A 55 27.27 2.11 -3.89
CA TYR A 55 25.91 2.31 -3.39
C TYR A 55 25.73 1.86 -1.93
N ALA A 56 26.74 1.25 -1.30
CA ALA A 56 26.66 0.77 0.08
C ALA A 56 26.36 1.87 1.10
N LYS A 57 26.71 3.13 0.80
CA LYS A 57 26.38 4.28 1.65
C LYS A 57 24.91 4.67 1.60
N ILE A 58 24.27 4.44 0.46
CA ILE A 58 22.85 4.71 0.23
C ILE A 58 22.02 3.51 0.71
N GLY A 59 22.61 2.30 0.65
CA GLY A 59 21.99 1.06 1.10
C GLY A 59 21.12 0.39 0.03
N GLN A 60 21.02 0.99 -1.15
CA GLN A 60 20.24 0.48 -2.28
C GLN A 60 20.88 0.94 -3.60
N VAL A 61 20.88 0.05 -4.59
CA VAL A 61 21.28 0.37 -5.97
C VAL A 61 20.03 0.85 -6.72
N PRO A 62 20.07 2.01 -7.41
CA PRO A 62 19.00 2.43 -8.31
C PRO A 62 18.70 1.37 -9.36
N TYR A 63 17.43 1.18 -9.71
CA TYR A 63 17.03 0.20 -10.72
C TYR A 63 17.64 0.49 -12.10
N ILE A 64 17.80 1.76 -12.49
CA ILE A 64 18.43 2.11 -13.77
C ILE A 64 19.87 1.54 -13.84
N GLU A 65 20.62 1.68 -12.75
CA GLU A 65 22.00 1.18 -12.63
C GLU A 65 22.04 -0.36 -12.59
N LYS A 66 21.04 -1.00 -11.97
CA LYS A 66 20.88 -2.46 -12.01
C LYS A 66 20.62 -2.93 -13.45
N ILE A 67 19.75 -2.25 -14.19
CA ILE A 67 19.41 -2.57 -15.58
C ILE A 67 20.64 -2.46 -16.48
N ASP A 68 21.42 -1.38 -16.32
CA ASP A 68 22.70 -1.22 -17.04
C ASP A 68 23.71 -2.33 -16.71
N ALA A 69 23.63 -2.91 -15.50
CA ALA A 69 24.41 -4.06 -15.07
C ALA A 69 23.80 -5.42 -15.48
N GLY A 70 22.75 -5.44 -16.30
CA GLY A 70 22.11 -6.65 -16.84
C GLY A 70 21.03 -7.28 -15.96
N TRP A 71 20.49 -6.53 -15.00
CA TRP A 71 19.32 -6.95 -14.22
C TRP A 71 18.02 -6.54 -14.91
N TRP A 72 16.93 -7.12 -14.44
CA TRP A 72 15.58 -6.64 -14.75
C TRP A 72 14.91 -6.14 -13.48
N ALA A 73 13.85 -5.35 -13.66
CA ALA A 73 13.02 -4.84 -12.58
C ALA A 73 11.58 -4.63 -13.07
N GLU A 74 10.63 -4.61 -12.15
CA GLU A 74 9.23 -4.37 -12.51
C GLU A 74 8.90 -2.88 -12.50
N CYS A 75 8.13 -2.46 -13.50
CA CYS A 75 7.51 -1.15 -13.53
C CYS A 75 6.57 -1.00 -12.33
N PHE A 76 6.81 -0.02 -11.49
CA PHE A 76 6.07 0.29 -10.27
C PHE A 76 4.57 0.58 -10.53
N HIS A 77 4.21 0.98 -11.75
CA HIS A 77 2.82 1.19 -12.13
C HIS A 77 2.14 -0.05 -12.73
N SER A 78 2.79 -0.73 -13.68
CA SER A 78 2.16 -1.75 -14.51
C SER A 78 2.57 -3.19 -14.19
N GLY A 79 3.63 -3.39 -13.38
CA GLY A 79 4.25 -4.70 -13.15
C GLY A 79 5.00 -5.24 -14.37
N ALA A 80 5.14 -4.46 -15.45
CA ALA A 80 5.87 -4.91 -16.63
C ALA A 80 7.36 -5.03 -16.32
N VAL A 81 8.00 -6.12 -16.79
CA VAL A 81 9.45 -6.31 -16.63
C VAL A 81 10.17 -5.34 -17.56
N VAL A 82 11.14 -4.62 -17.01
CA VAL A 82 12.02 -3.67 -17.69
C VAL A 82 13.44 -4.20 -17.57
N SER A 83 14.14 -4.36 -18.69
CA SER A 83 15.55 -4.76 -18.76
C SER A 83 16.27 -4.01 -19.87
N SER A 84 17.57 -4.30 -20.06
CA SER A 84 18.35 -3.78 -21.20
C SER A 84 17.77 -4.18 -22.55
N ASP A 85 16.95 -5.23 -22.59
CA ASP A 85 16.35 -5.77 -23.81
C ASP A 85 14.98 -5.15 -24.13
N GLY A 86 14.45 -4.28 -23.26
CA GLY A 86 13.18 -3.59 -23.44
C GLY A 86 12.15 -3.87 -22.34
N ILE A 87 10.86 -3.87 -22.71
CA ILE A 87 9.73 -4.07 -21.80
C ILE A 87 8.95 -5.33 -22.21
N SER A 88 8.65 -6.22 -21.25
CA SER A 88 8.06 -7.55 -21.55
C SER A 88 6.65 -7.53 -22.17
N TRP A 89 5.88 -6.46 -22.01
CA TRP A 89 4.48 -6.36 -22.43
C TRP A 89 4.22 -5.27 -23.48
N GLY A 90 5.26 -4.78 -24.17
CA GLY A 90 5.12 -3.71 -25.16
C GLY A 90 6.02 -3.89 -26.37
N ASP A 91 5.54 -3.41 -27.52
CA ASP A 91 6.37 -3.16 -28.72
C ASP A 91 7.08 -1.80 -28.63
N GLU A 92 7.03 -1.15 -27.46
CA GLU A 92 7.55 0.19 -27.20
C GLU A 92 8.99 0.15 -26.69
N GLU A 93 9.79 1.12 -27.13
CA GLU A 93 11.14 1.32 -26.62
C GLU A 93 11.07 1.78 -25.15
N ALA A 94 11.84 1.13 -24.28
CA ALA A 94 11.89 1.48 -22.87
C ALA A 94 12.53 2.86 -22.70
N PHE A 95 11.88 3.75 -21.96
CA PHE A 95 12.49 4.99 -21.47
C PHE A 95 12.36 5.06 -19.95
N PRO A 96 13.09 4.17 -19.24
CA PRO A 96 12.91 4.00 -17.82
C PRO A 96 13.26 5.28 -17.06
N VAL A 97 12.40 5.64 -16.11
CA VAL A 97 12.64 6.74 -15.17
C VAL A 97 12.48 6.25 -13.75
N GLU A 98 13.34 6.73 -12.86
CA GLU A 98 13.33 6.39 -11.44
C GLU A 98 13.36 7.70 -10.63
N PRO A 99 12.22 8.39 -10.47
CA PRO A 99 12.16 9.67 -9.75
C PRO A 99 12.58 9.54 -8.28
N ARG A 100 12.48 8.34 -7.71
CA ARG A 100 12.88 7.95 -6.36
C ARG A 100 13.46 6.55 -6.43
N ILE A 101 14.53 6.29 -5.66
CA ILE A 101 15.13 4.95 -5.59
C ILE A 101 14.04 3.95 -5.19
N GLY A 102 13.89 2.89 -5.97
CA GLY A 102 12.87 1.86 -5.76
C GLY A 102 11.56 2.08 -6.52
N GLU A 103 11.39 3.20 -7.23
CA GLU A 103 10.18 3.50 -7.99
C GLU A 103 10.51 3.59 -9.49
N LEU A 104 10.83 2.45 -10.10
CA LEU A 104 11.09 2.37 -11.53
C LEU A 104 9.78 2.46 -12.32
N TYR A 105 9.70 3.37 -13.30
CA TYR A 105 8.63 3.38 -14.29
C TYR A 105 9.22 3.11 -15.66
N ALA A 106 8.59 2.20 -16.42
CA ALA A 106 9.08 1.83 -17.75
C ALA A 106 9.09 3.02 -18.72
N THR A 107 8.18 3.99 -18.52
CA THR A 107 8.11 5.26 -19.26
C THR A 107 7.65 6.41 -18.34
N PRO A 108 7.94 7.68 -18.69
CA PRO A 108 7.40 8.83 -17.97
C PRO A 108 5.87 8.89 -17.95
N GLU A 109 5.22 8.34 -18.98
CA GLU A 109 3.75 8.26 -19.05
C GLU A 109 3.19 7.38 -17.91
N TYR A 110 3.82 6.24 -17.61
CA TYR A 110 3.40 5.40 -16.50
C TYR A 110 3.63 6.05 -15.14
N MET A 111 4.70 6.83 -14.98
CA MET A 111 4.89 7.66 -13.80
C MET A 111 3.74 8.67 -13.64
N TRP A 112 3.38 9.38 -14.70
CA TRP A 112 2.29 10.37 -14.68
C TRP A 112 0.92 9.73 -14.42
N LYS A 113 0.62 8.58 -15.03
CA LYS A 113 -0.62 7.82 -14.78
C LYS A 113 -0.70 7.38 -13.32
N HIS A 114 0.39 6.86 -12.75
CA HIS A 114 0.47 6.51 -11.34
C HIS A 114 0.22 7.73 -10.44
N ASP A 115 0.93 8.84 -10.67
CA ASP A 115 0.82 10.04 -9.83
C ASP A 115 -0.57 10.67 -9.91
N LEU A 116 -1.15 10.73 -11.11
CA LEU A 116 -2.52 11.19 -11.31
C LEU A 116 -3.52 10.28 -10.58
N SER A 117 -3.36 8.96 -10.70
CA SER A 117 -4.19 7.99 -9.98
C SER A 117 -4.10 8.18 -8.46
N LYS A 118 -2.89 8.32 -7.90
CA LYS A 118 -2.72 8.61 -6.47
C LYS A 118 -3.35 9.95 -6.05
N ALA A 119 -3.20 10.99 -6.87
CA ALA A 119 -3.77 12.31 -6.58
C ALA A 119 -5.30 12.28 -6.56
N VAL A 120 -5.93 11.65 -7.56
CA VAL A 120 -7.38 11.51 -7.63
C VAL A 120 -7.90 10.61 -6.50
N SER A 121 -7.23 9.49 -6.22
CA SER A 121 -7.56 8.61 -5.08
C SER A 121 -7.63 9.37 -3.76
N ARG A 122 -6.65 10.24 -3.48
CA ARG A 122 -6.63 11.08 -2.26
C ARG A 122 -7.81 12.05 -2.21
N GLN A 123 -8.18 12.66 -3.34
CA GLN A 123 -9.33 13.57 -3.40
C GLN A 123 -10.64 12.81 -3.14
N ILE A 124 -10.80 11.64 -3.74
CA ILE A 124 -11.99 10.79 -3.56
C ILE A 124 -12.09 10.30 -2.12
N GLU A 125 -10.97 9.88 -1.52
CA GLU A 125 -10.92 9.51 -0.11
C GLU A 125 -11.35 10.69 0.79
N ALA A 126 -10.88 11.91 0.50
CA ALA A 126 -11.26 13.10 1.26
C ALA A 126 -12.76 13.41 1.15
N VAL A 127 -13.34 13.33 -0.05
CA VAL A 127 -14.78 13.51 -0.28
C VAL A 127 -15.58 12.42 0.43
N ALA A 128 -15.17 11.17 0.33
CA ALA A 128 -15.84 10.05 0.99
C ALA A 128 -15.80 10.18 2.52
N LYS A 129 -14.66 10.60 3.10
CA LYS A 129 -14.54 10.96 4.52
C LYS A 129 -15.54 12.04 4.92
N HIS A 130 -15.65 13.08 4.11
CA HIS A 130 -16.59 14.17 4.37
C HIS A 130 -18.03 13.67 4.40
N LEU A 131 -18.47 12.96 3.35
CA LEU A 131 -19.84 12.43 3.22
C LEU A 131 -20.18 11.43 4.35
N MET A 132 -19.24 10.55 4.70
CA MET A 132 -19.39 9.64 5.84
C MET A 132 -19.60 10.40 7.16
N ALA A 133 -18.82 11.46 7.39
CA ALA A 133 -18.96 12.27 8.61
C ALA A 133 -20.27 13.04 8.65
N GLU A 134 -20.73 13.60 7.53
CA GLU A 134 -22.05 14.23 7.42
C GLU A 134 -23.18 13.25 7.69
N GLU A 135 -23.11 12.05 7.10
CA GLU A 135 -24.13 11.03 7.30
C GLU A 135 -24.19 10.53 8.74
N LEU A 136 -23.03 10.38 9.40
CA LEU A 136 -23.00 10.06 10.83
C LEU A 136 -23.67 11.16 11.65
N ARG A 137 -23.34 12.45 11.41
CA ARG A 137 -23.98 13.57 12.14
C ARG A 137 -25.48 13.61 11.92
N ARG A 138 -25.94 13.29 10.71
CA ARG A 138 -27.37 13.24 10.35
C ARG A 138 -28.11 12.10 11.04
N ARG A 139 -27.47 10.94 11.22
CA ARG A 139 -28.09 9.76 11.85
C ARG A 139 -27.95 9.73 13.36
N LEU A 140 -26.79 10.16 13.86
CA LEU A 140 -26.32 10.02 15.23
C LEU A 140 -25.61 11.32 15.66
N PRO A 141 -26.33 12.43 15.90
CA PRO A 141 -25.75 13.73 16.20
C PRO A 141 -24.88 13.76 17.48
N ASP A 142 -25.15 12.87 18.44
CA ASP A 142 -24.33 12.73 19.64
C ASP A 142 -23.03 11.92 19.40
N ALA A 143 -22.87 11.31 18.23
CA ALA A 143 -21.63 10.62 17.85
C ALA A 143 -20.48 11.59 17.60
N ARG A 144 -19.24 11.14 17.81
CA ARG A 144 -18.03 11.89 17.50
C ARG A 144 -17.10 11.04 16.65
N PRO A 145 -16.84 11.42 15.38
CA PRO A 145 -15.86 10.73 14.54
C PRO A 145 -14.51 10.63 15.22
N ILE A 146 -13.87 9.48 15.13
CA ILE A 146 -12.50 9.29 15.59
C ILE A 146 -11.57 9.61 14.43
N LEU A 147 -10.77 10.65 14.61
CA LEU A 147 -9.76 11.07 13.65
C LEU A 147 -8.47 10.30 13.95
N GLY A 148 -8.37 9.09 13.42
CA GLY A 148 -7.13 8.31 13.43
C GLY A 148 -6.70 7.97 12.00
N SER A 149 -5.39 7.86 11.79
CA SER A 149 -4.77 7.58 10.48
C SER A 149 -4.37 6.12 10.32
N LYS A 150 -4.70 5.24 11.28
CA LYS A 150 -4.27 3.83 11.28
C LYS A 150 -5.45 2.91 10.98
N ALA A 151 -5.20 1.79 10.33
CA ALA A 151 -6.22 0.80 9.96
C ALA A 151 -7.03 0.24 11.14
N LEU A 152 -6.50 0.33 12.36
CA LEU A 152 -7.18 -0.08 13.60
C LEU A 152 -7.96 1.05 14.28
N ASP A 153 -7.64 2.31 13.97
CA ASP A 153 -8.15 3.50 14.66
C ASP A 153 -8.59 4.55 13.61
N GLY A 154 -9.90 4.69 13.39
CA GLY A 154 -10.46 5.85 12.70
C GLY A 154 -11.06 5.53 11.33
N TRP A 155 -10.23 5.33 10.31
CA TRP A 155 -10.70 5.32 8.92
C TRP A 155 -10.08 4.22 8.08
N HIS A 156 -10.90 3.54 7.27
CA HIS A 156 -10.43 2.59 6.27
C HIS A 156 -11.20 2.77 4.96
N PHE A 157 -10.49 2.90 3.86
CA PHE A 157 -11.04 3.07 2.52
C PHE A 157 -10.47 2.03 1.58
N HIS A 158 -11.36 1.33 0.89
CA HIS A 158 -11.00 0.43 -0.19
C HIS A 158 -11.69 0.93 -1.46
N ALA A 159 -10.89 1.39 -2.41
CA ALA A 159 -11.35 1.89 -3.70
C ALA A 159 -10.47 1.34 -4.81
N SER A 160 -11.04 1.17 -6.00
CA SER A 160 -10.32 0.85 -7.21
C SER A 160 -10.45 1.98 -8.22
N CYS A 161 -9.43 2.12 -9.07
CA CYS A 161 -9.41 3.00 -10.22
C CYS A 161 -9.47 2.12 -11.47
N GLY A 162 -10.50 2.30 -12.29
CA GLY A 162 -10.58 1.71 -13.62
C GLY A 162 -9.50 2.28 -14.55
N SER A 163 -9.28 1.62 -15.68
CA SER A 163 -8.35 2.06 -16.74
C SER A 163 -8.80 3.38 -17.39
N ASP A 164 -10.07 3.73 -17.27
CA ASP A 164 -10.68 4.99 -17.72
C ASP A 164 -10.66 6.09 -16.64
N PHE A 165 -9.92 5.86 -15.55
CA PHE A 165 -9.89 6.72 -14.36
C PHE A 165 -11.26 6.86 -13.65
N SER A 166 -12.22 5.98 -13.93
CA SER A 166 -13.40 5.83 -13.09
C SER A 166 -13.00 5.28 -11.73
N TYR A 167 -13.66 5.74 -10.67
CA TYR A 167 -13.36 5.29 -9.32
C TYR A 167 -14.58 4.68 -8.67
N THR A 168 -14.35 3.51 -8.08
CA THR A 168 -15.37 2.79 -7.32
C THR A 168 -14.89 2.63 -5.90
N ILE A 169 -15.65 3.22 -4.97
CA ILE A 169 -15.44 2.97 -3.54
C ILE A 169 -16.16 1.66 -3.21
N HIS A 170 -15.41 0.60 -2.97
CA HIS A 170 -15.98 -0.70 -2.57
C HIS A 170 -16.38 -0.71 -1.09
N GLN A 171 -15.61 -0.02 -0.25
CA GLN A 171 -15.85 0.04 1.18
C GLN A 171 -15.28 1.32 1.79
N ALA A 172 -16.04 1.92 2.70
CA ALA A 172 -15.56 2.97 3.58
C ALA A 172 -16.01 2.69 5.02
N ILE A 173 -15.07 2.70 5.97
CA ILE A 173 -15.33 2.49 7.40
C ILE A 173 -14.88 3.73 8.15
N MET A 174 -15.73 4.22 9.05
CA MET A 174 -15.43 5.30 9.98
C MET A 174 -15.77 4.86 11.40
N SER A 175 -14.77 4.89 12.28
CA SER A 175 -14.97 4.70 13.72
C SER A 175 -15.44 5.99 14.39
N PHE A 176 -16.28 5.86 15.41
CA PHE A 176 -16.82 6.97 16.17
C PHE A 176 -17.05 6.60 17.64
N ALA A 177 -16.88 7.59 18.51
CA ALA A 177 -17.29 7.53 19.90
C ALA A 177 -18.79 7.84 20.02
N TRP A 178 -19.45 7.25 21.02
CA TRP A 178 -20.86 7.44 21.30
C TRP A 178 -21.14 7.33 22.81
N PRO A 179 -22.19 7.98 23.33
CA PRO A 179 -22.54 7.93 24.75
C PRO A 179 -22.99 6.53 25.18
N GLY A 180 -22.35 5.96 26.21
CA GLY A 180 -22.73 4.65 26.76
C GLY A 180 -21.82 3.48 26.33
N ALA A 181 -20.81 3.76 25.50
CA ALA A 181 -19.73 2.83 25.20
C ALA A 181 -18.98 2.40 26.48
N SER A 182 -18.79 1.09 26.68
CA SER A 182 -18.00 0.53 27.78
C SER A 182 -16.82 -0.31 27.33
N ARG A 183 -16.80 -0.76 26.07
CA ARG A 183 -15.76 -1.65 25.51
C ARG A 183 -15.00 -1.05 24.33
N GLY A 184 -15.40 0.11 23.82
CA GLY A 184 -14.69 0.80 22.75
C GLY A 184 -15.61 1.57 21.82
N TRP A 185 -15.05 2.04 20.72
CA TRP A 185 -15.78 2.75 19.67
C TRP A 185 -16.72 1.84 18.88
N ALA A 186 -17.66 2.47 18.18
CA ALA A 186 -18.45 1.84 17.13
C ALA A 186 -17.88 2.25 15.76
N SER A 187 -18.29 1.55 14.70
CA SER A 187 -17.90 1.90 13.32
C SER A 187 -19.11 1.93 12.41
N MET A 188 -19.17 2.94 11.54
CA MET A 188 -20.14 3.03 10.44
C MET A 188 -19.46 2.59 9.16
N THR A 189 -20.12 1.73 8.38
CA THR A 189 -19.56 1.13 7.16
C THR A 189 -20.48 1.33 5.98
N PHE A 190 -19.95 1.97 4.94
CA PHE A 190 -20.47 1.89 3.59
C PHE A 190 -19.86 0.69 2.87
N ARG A 191 -20.66 -0.01 2.08
CA ARG A 191 -20.20 -1.08 1.19
C ARG A 191 -20.95 -0.97 -0.13
N GLU A 192 -20.22 -1.08 -1.23
CA GLU A 192 -20.79 -1.11 -2.57
C GLU A 192 -21.88 -2.21 -2.67
N GLY A 193 -22.97 -1.89 -3.37
CA GLY A 193 -24.11 -2.79 -3.54
C GLY A 193 -25.00 -2.95 -2.29
N LYS A 194 -24.78 -2.14 -1.24
CA LYS A 194 -25.70 -2.04 -0.10
C LYS A 194 -26.45 -0.70 -0.15
N ASP A 195 -27.77 -0.78 0.04
CA ASP A 195 -28.65 0.39 0.04
C ASP A 195 -28.45 1.29 1.27
N ASP A 196 -27.81 0.77 2.32
CA ASP A 196 -27.63 1.50 3.57
C ASP A 196 -26.31 1.19 4.29
N PHE A 197 -25.95 2.09 5.20
CA PHE A 197 -24.81 1.95 6.10
C PHE A 197 -25.07 0.88 7.15
N SER A 198 -24.04 0.10 7.46
CA SER A 198 -24.05 -0.83 8.59
C SER A 198 -23.25 -0.28 9.77
N PHE A 199 -23.64 -0.69 10.97
CA PHE A 199 -22.95 -0.31 12.20
C PHE A 199 -22.35 -1.54 12.87
N TRP A 200 -21.10 -1.42 13.29
CA TRP A 200 -20.43 -2.40 14.13
C TRP A 200 -20.21 -1.82 15.53
N VAL A 201 -20.43 -2.64 16.55
CA VAL A 201 -20.16 -2.33 17.95
C VAL A 201 -19.74 -3.61 18.67
N ALA A 202 -18.95 -3.48 19.73
CA ALA A 202 -18.60 -4.60 20.60
C ALA A 202 -19.87 -5.27 21.15
N GLY A 203 -19.88 -6.62 21.18
CA GLY A 203 -21.09 -7.37 21.55
C GLY A 203 -21.65 -7.03 22.94
N GLY A 204 -20.79 -6.71 23.91
CA GLY A 204 -21.22 -6.29 25.25
C GLY A 204 -21.85 -4.90 25.35
N ASP A 205 -21.74 -4.09 24.30
CA ASP A 205 -22.36 -2.77 24.20
C ASP A 205 -23.58 -2.75 23.25
N ARG A 206 -23.93 -3.88 22.63
CA ARG A 206 -24.94 -3.96 21.57
C ARG A 206 -26.29 -3.40 21.98
N ASP A 207 -26.83 -3.81 23.12
CA ASP A 207 -28.17 -3.41 23.54
C ASP A 207 -28.23 -1.92 23.88
N ARG A 208 -27.21 -1.41 24.60
CA ARG A 208 -27.06 0.03 24.90
C ARG A 208 -26.93 0.86 23.63
N PHE A 209 -26.20 0.36 22.64
CA PHE A 209 -26.05 1.02 21.35
C PHE A 209 -27.38 1.10 20.61
N LEU A 210 -28.14 -0.01 20.55
CA LEU A 210 -29.45 -0.04 19.89
C LEU A 210 -30.46 0.90 20.56
N GLU A 211 -30.48 0.95 21.89
CA GLU A 211 -31.31 1.87 22.66
C GLU A 211 -30.93 3.33 22.38
N TRP A 212 -29.64 3.65 22.43
CA TRP A 212 -29.14 4.98 22.11
C TRP A 212 -29.51 5.39 20.67
N VAL A 213 -29.28 4.53 19.67
CA VAL A 213 -29.66 4.80 18.26
C VAL A 213 -31.16 5.10 18.13
N LYS A 214 -32.02 4.39 18.87
CA LYS A 214 -33.47 4.65 18.89
C LYS A 214 -33.78 6.06 19.38
N THR A 215 -33.14 6.50 20.48
CA THR A 215 -33.31 7.86 21.02
C THR A 215 -32.88 8.95 20.03
N GLN A 216 -31.82 8.69 19.25
CA GLN A 216 -31.35 9.64 18.23
C GLN A 216 -32.36 9.75 17.08
N LYS A 217 -32.97 8.63 16.67
CA LYS A 217 -34.02 8.63 15.63
C LYS A 217 -35.24 9.42 16.07
N GLU A 218 -35.71 9.21 17.30
CA GLU A 218 -36.87 9.92 17.86
C GLU A 218 -36.65 11.44 17.89
N ARG A 219 -35.47 11.89 18.32
CA ARG A 219 -35.08 13.32 18.31
C ARG A 219 -35.05 13.95 16.92
N ARG A 220 -34.80 13.17 15.86
CA ARG A 220 -34.78 13.69 14.49
C ARG A 220 -36.19 13.91 13.92
N HIS A 221 -37.19 13.24 14.48
CA HIS A 221 -38.59 13.31 14.03
C HIS A 221 -39.47 14.18 14.93
N ALA A 222 -38.93 14.71 16.03
CA ALA A 222 -39.57 15.68 16.92
C ALA A 222 -39.21 17.12 16.50
#